data_AF-A0A2G5SYM7-F1
#
_entry.id   AF-A0A2G5SYM7-F1
#
_cell.length_a   1.000
_cell.length_b   1.000
_cell.length_c   1.000
_cell.angle_alpha   90.00
_cell.angle_beta   90.00
_cell.angle_gamma   90.00
#
_symmetry.space_group_name_H-M   'P 1'
#
loop_
_entity.id
_entity.type
_entity.pdbx_description
1 polymer ?
#
loop_
_entity_poly.entity_id
_entity_poly.type
_entity_poly.pdbx_seq_one_letter_code
_entity_poly.pdbx_strand_id
1 'polypeptide(L)'
;MDHNQERNLTDIEMTVVRAAIAFINRGKELIRQRPHLGSLAQPLLDVFNKVLKIANDLENVGTRPVTDVEHVYARYETLVRYYDKIIEAVDTLLD
;
A
#
# COMPACT_ATOMS: atom_id res chain seq x y z
N MET A 1 -29.23 6.68 12.93
CA MET A 1 -29.15 5.59 11.95
C MET A 1 -27.78 4.98 12.13
N ASP A 2 -27.70 3.82 12.78
CA ASP A 2 -26.45 3.07 12.94
C ASP A 2 -26.17 2.33 11.64
N HIS A 3 -25.21 2.83 10.86
CA HIS A 3 -24.72 2.17 9.66
C HIS A 3 -23.34 1.56 9.93
N ASN A 4 -23.21 0.75 10.99
CA ASN A 4 -22.15 -0.25 11.05
C ASN A 4 -22.57 -1.44 10.17
N GLN A 5 -22.61 -1.20 8.86
CA GLN A 5 -22.77 -2.28 7.89
C GLN A 5 -21.43 -3.01 7.84
N GLU A 6 -21.35 -4.19 8.45
CA GLU A 6 -20.21 -5.08 8.29
C GLU A 6 -20.00 -5.34 6.79
N ARG A 7 -18.86 -4.89 6.26
CA ARG A 7 -18.48 -5.13 4.87
C ARG A 7 -17.00 -5.42 4.77
N ASN A 8 -16.70 -6.49 4.05
CA ASN A 8 -15.35 -6.80 3.61
C ASN A 8 -15.00 -5.99 2.36
N LEU A 9 -13.70 -5.82 2.12
CA LEU A 9 -13.22 -5.40 0.81
C LEU A 9 -13.79 -6.33 -0.26
N THR A 10 -14.24 -5.75 -1.37
CA THR A 10 -14.66 -6.48 -2.56
C THR A 10 -13.48 -7.21 -3.19
N ASP A 11 -13.74 -8.19 -4.04
CA ASP A 11 -12.70 -8.91 -4.79
C ASP A 11 -11.82 -7.96 -5.62
N ILE A 12 -12.41 -6.89 -6.16
CA ILE A 12 -11.69 -5.83 -6.90
C ILE A 12 -10.77 -5.06 -5.97
N GLU A 13 -11.28 -4.60 -4.82
CA GLU A 13 -10.48 -3.86 -3.83
C GLU A 13 -9.32 -4.75 -3.31
N MET A 14 -9.57 -6.04 -3.06
CA MET A 14 -8.55 -7.01 -2.68
C MET A 14 -7.51 -7.26 -3.78
N THR A 15 -7.93 -7.25 -5.05
CA THR A 15 -7.02 -7.35 -6.20
C THR A 15 -6.07 -6.16 -6.24
N VAL A 16 -6.59 -4.95 -6.01
CA VAL A 16 -5.78 -3.71 -5.93
C VAL A 16 -4.81 -3.78 -4.76
N VAL A 17 -5.25 -4.22 -3.58
CA VAL A 17 -4.37 -4.38 -2.40
C VAL A 17 -3.22 -5.34 -2.69
N ARG A 18 -3.50 -6.50 -3.27
CA ARG A 18 -2.47 -7.51 -3.62
C ARG A 18 -1.50 -7.00 -4.68
N ALA A 19 -2.02 -6.34 -5.71
CA ALA A 19 -1.18 -5.68 -6.71
C ALA A 19 -0.25 -4.68 -6.02
N ALA A 20 -0.79 -3.87 -5.10
CA ALA A 20 0.01 -2.88 -4.40
C ALA A 20 1.15 -3.49 -3.59
N ILE A 21 0.89 -4.58 -2.86
CA ILE A 21 1.91 -5.34 -2.13
C ILE A 21 3.04 -5.79 -3.08
N ALA A 22 2.70 -6.35 -4.24
CA ALA A 22 3.68 -6.81 -5.21
C ALA A 22 4.57 -5.67 -5.74
N PHE A 23 3.97 -4.54 -6.13
CA PHE A 23 4.72 -3.37 -6.62
C PHE A 23 5.60 -2.74 -5.55
N ILE A 24 5.11 -2.64 -4.31
CA ILE A 24 5.89 -2.14 -3.17
C ILE A 24 7.11 -3.05 -2.93
N ASN A 25 6.91 -4.36 -2.92
CA ASN A 25 8.02 -5.29 -2.74
C ASN A 25 9.05 -5.17 -3.88
N ARG A 26 8.58 -4.99 -5.13
CA ARG A 26 9.47 -4.78 -6.28
C ARG A 26 10.28 -3.49 -6.17
N GLY A 27 9.66 -2.36 -5.81
CA GLY A 27 10.39 -1.11 -5.64
C GLY A 27 11.41 -1.17 -4.50
N LYS A 28 11.10 -1.85 -3.39
CA LYS A 28 12.07 -2.12 -2.31
C LYS A 28 13.27 -2.93 -2.80
N GLU A 29 13.04 -3.92 -3.67
CA GLU A 29 14.11 -4.71 -4.29
C GLU A 29 15.00 -3.83 -5.18
N LEU A 30 14.39 -3.01 -6.03
CA LEU A 30 15.09 -2.07 -6.91
C LEU A 30 15.96 -1.07 -6.12
N ILE A 31 15.44 -0.50 -5.03
CA ILE A 31 16.19 0.40 -4.16
C ILE A 31 17.43 -0.31 -3.59
N ARG A 32 17.29 -1.56 -3.13
CA ARG A 32 18.41 -2.34 -2.58
C ARG A 32 19.46 -2.68 -3.63
N GLN A 33 19.06 -2.84 -4.89
CA GLN A 33 19.97 -3.13 -6.00
C GLN A 33 20.69 -1.89 -6.54
N ARG A 34 20.29 -0.68 -6.15
CA ARG A 34 20.85 0.59 -6.63
C ARG A 34 21.71 1.26 -5.55
N PRO A 35 23.01 0.91 -5.44
CA PRO A 35 23.91 1.49 -4.43
C PRO A 35 24.16 3.00 -4.61
N HIS A 36 23.87 3.55 -5.81
CA HIS A 36 24.02 4.98 -6.13
C HIS A 36 22.93 5.87 -5.51
N LEU A 37 21.88 5.29 -4.93
CA LEU A 37 20.82 6.06 -4.26
C LEU A 37 21.28 6.73 -2.96
N GLY A 38 22.40 6.30 -2.38
CA GLY A 38 23.02 6.95 -1.24
C GLY A 38 22.02 7.28 -0.12
N SER A 39 21.89 8.56 0.20
CA SER A 39 20.99 9.07 1.25
C SER A 39 19.49 9.00 0.91
N LEU A 40 19.12 8.81 -0.36
CA LEU A 40 17.72 8.70 -0.79
C LEU A 40 17.16 7.28 -0.60
N ALA A 41 18.01 6.26 -0.49
CA ALA A 41 17.56 4.88 -0.36
C ALA A 41 16.72 4.65 0.91
N GLN A 42 17.17 5.15 2.06
CA GLN A 42 16.48 4.91 3.34
C GLN A 42 15.12 5.63 3.43
N PRO A 43 14.99 6.93 3.09
CA PRO A 43 13.69 7.60 3.04
C PRO A 43 12.69 6.91 2.11
N LEU A 44 13.15 6.42 0.95
CA LEU A 44 12.29 5.68 0.02
C LEU A 44 11.84 4.36 0.64
N LEU A 45 12.75 3.58 1.24
CA LEU A 45 12.37 2.36 1.96
C LEU A 45 11.36 2.62 3.08
N ASP A 46 11.47 3.75 3.79
CA ASP A 46 10.53 4.12 4.85
C ASP A 46 9.12 4.41 4.30
N VAL A 47 9.02 5.10 3.15
CA VAL A 47 7.73 5.30 2.45
C VAL A 47 7.15 3.94 2.05
N PHE A 48 7.94 3.10 1.39
CA PHE A 48 7.48 1.78 0.96
C PHE A 48 7.05 0.89 2.13
N ASN A 49 7.76 0.93 3.26
CA ASN A 49 7.40 0.17 4.46
C ASN A 49 6.09 0.66 5.09
N LYS A 50 5.85 1.98 5.13
CA LYS A 50 4.59 2.54 5.62
C LYS A 50 3.41 2.08 4.77
N VAL A 51 3.56 2.12 3.45
CA VAL A 51 2.50 1.72 2.52
C VAL A 51 2.28 0.21 2.55
N LEU A 52 3.34 -0.59 2.67
CA LEU A 52 3.25 -2.04 2.84
C LEU A 52 2.43 -2.40 4.08
N LYS A 53 2.64 -1.68 5.19
CA LYS A 53 1.87 -1.91 6.42
C LYS A 53 0.38 -1.67 6.20
N ILE A 54 0.02 -0.58 5.51
CA ILE A 54 -1.38 -0.26 5.20
C ILE A 54 -1.99 -1.35 4.30
N ALA A 55 -1.26 -1.78 3.27
CA ALA A 55 -1.72 -2.82 2.36
C ALA A 55 -1.90 -4.18 3.07
N ASN A 56 -0.96 -4.58 3.93
CA ASN A 56 -1.07 -5.80 4.73
C ASN A 56 -2.23 -5.73 5.73
N ASP A 57 -2.43 -4.58 6.37
CA ASP A 57 -3.56 -4.37 7.28
C ASP A 57 -4.88 -4.52 6.50
N LEU A 58 -4.98 -3.93 5.30
CA LEU A 58 -6.14 -4.08 4.42
C LEU A 58 -6.34 -5.51 3.92
N GLU A 59 -5.28 -6.23 3.56
CA GLU A 59 -5.36 -7.64 3.15
C GLU A 59 -5.89 -8.52 4.29
N ASN A 60 -5.40 -8.30 5.53
CA ASN A 60 -5.88 -9.01 6.71
C ASN A 60 -7.34 -8.70 7.01
N VAL A 61 -7.73 -7.43 6.91
CA VAL A 61 -9.09 -6.94 7.10
C VAL A 61 -10.03 -7.51 6.03
N GLY A 62 -9.63 -7.58 4.76
CA GLY A 62 -10.44 -8.18 3.70
C GLY A 62 -10.72 -9.67 3.88
N THR A 63 -9.99 -10.35 4.78
CA THR A 63 -10.23 -11.76 5.14
C THR A 63 -11.11 -11.95 6.38
N ARG A 64 -11.62 -10.87 7.00
CA ARG A 64 -12.45 -10.94 8.22
C ARG A 64 -13.58 -9.90 8.20
N PRO A 65 -14.77 -10.20 8.74
CA PRO A 65 -15.82 -9.19 8.94
C PRO A 65 -15.29 -8.04 9.79
N VAL A 66 -15.50 -6.81 9.31
CA VAL A 66 -15.02 -5.59 9.98
C VAL A 66 -16.22 -4.83 10.50
N THR A 67 -16.22 -4.51 11.78
CA THR A 67 -17.25 -3.70 12.42
C THR A 67 -17.06 -2.20 12.19
N ASP A 68 -15.87 -1.77 11.74
CA ASP A 68 -15.51 -0.37 11.49
C ASP A 68 -15.10 -0.17 10.01
N VAL A 69 -16.11 -0.02 9.14
CA VAL A 69 -15.93 0.06 7.69
C VAL A 69 -15.40 1.42 7.23
N GLU A 70 -15.71 2.50 7.93
CA GLU A 70 -15.16 3.83 7.62
C GLU A 70 -13.64 3.84 7.73
N HIS A 71 -13.10 3.17 8.76
CA HIS A 71 -11.66 3.08 8.97
C HIS A 71 -10.96 2.24 7.89
N VAL A 72 -11.63 1.22 7.34
CA VAL A 72 -11.13 0.42 6.22
C VAL A 72 -11.08 1.24 4.93
N TYR A 73 -12.14 1.99 4.64
CA TYR A 73 -12.19 2.85 3.46
C TYR A 73 -11.14 3.96 3.50
N ALA A 74 -10.98 4.63 4.64
CA ALA A 74 -9.94 5.63 4.81
C ALA A 74 -8.53 5.07 4.56
N ARG A 75 -8.28 3.82 5.00
CA ARG A 75 -7.01 3.12 4.75
C ARG A 75 -6.84 2.76 3.28
N TYR A 76 -7.90 2.31 2.61
CA TYR A 76 -7.88 1.99 1.18
C TYR A 76 -7.63 3.24 0.33
N GLU A 77 -8.32 4.34 0.58
CA GLU A 77 -8.05 5.62 -0.09
C GLU A 77 -6.61 6.10 0.17
N THR A 78 -6.12 5.92 1.40
CA THR A 78 -4.73 6.24 1.73
C THR A 78 -3.77 5.39 0.91
N LEU A 79 -4.01 4.08 0.79
CA LEU A 79 -3.21 3.18 -0.04
C LEU A 79 -3.16 3.65 -1.50
N VAL A 80 -4.32 3.97 -2.08
CA VAL A 80 -4.41 4.47 -3.47
C VAL A 80 -3.63 5.77 -3.65
N ARG A 81 -3.77 6.75 -2.74
CA ARG A 81 -3.02 8.01 -2.81
C ARG A 81 -1.51 7.84 -2.69
N TYR A 82 -1.06 6.86 -1.90
CA TYR A 82 0.35 6.54 -1.81
C TYR A 82 0.87 5.79 -3.03
N TYR A 83 -0.02 5.11 -3.75
CA TYR A 83 0.33 4.34 -4.94
C TYR A 83 0.90 5.25 -6.03
N ASP A 84 0.26 6.39 -6.29
CA ASP A 84 0.74 7.39 -7.25
C ASP A 84 2.15 7.88 -6.89
N LYS A 85 2.39 8.16 -5.59
CA LYS A 85 3.70 8.58 -5.09
C LYS A 85 4.77 7.50 -5.20
N ILE A 86 4.37 6.24 -5.04
CA ILE A 86 5.27 5.10 -5.20
C ILE A 86 5.65 4.93 -6.66
N ILE A 87 4.69 5.02 -7.58
CA ILE A 87 4.96 4.95 -9.03
C ILE A 87 5.91 6.07 -9.43
N GLU A 88 5.63 7.32 -9.04
CA GLU A 88 6.50 8.47 -9.32
C GLU A 88 7.92 8.29 -8.76
N ALA A 89 8.03 7.76 -7.54
CA ALA A 89 9.32 7.44 -6.95
C ALA A 89 10.05 6.32 -7.70
N VAL A 90 9.35 5.25 -8.11
CA VAL A 90 9.94 4.15 -8.90
C VAL A 90 10.36 4.63 -10.28
N ASP A 91 9.57 5.47 -10.95
CA ASP A 91 9.92 6.00 -12.27
C ASP A 91 11.17 6.88 -12.19
N THR A 92 11.24 7.78 -11.20
CA THR A 92 12.44 8.58 -10.91
C THR A 92 13.66 7.72 -10.59
N LEU A 93 13.44 6.57 -9.97
CA LEU A 93 14.48 5.59 -9.69
C LEU A 93 14.84 4.75 -10.90
N LEU A 94 14.01 4.66 -11.95
CA LEU A 94 14.24 3.79 -13.10
C LEU A 94 14.94 4.52 -14.25
N ASP A 95 14.65 5.82 -14.41
CA ASP A 95 15.42 6.76 -15.25
C ASP A 95 16.88 6.91 -14.77
#